data_AF-A0A1S1ESU0-F1
#
_entry.id   AF-A0A1S1ESU0-F1
#
_cell.length_a   1.000
_cell.length_b   1.000
_cell.length_c   1.000
_cell.angle_alpha   90.00
_cell.angle_beta   90.00
_cell.angle_gamma   90.00
#
_symmetry.space_group_name_H-M   'P 1'
#
loop_
_entity.id
_entity.type
_entity.pdbx_description
1 polymer ?
#
loop_
_entity_poly.entity_id
_entity_poly.type
_entity_poly.pdbx_seq_one_letter_code
_entity_poly.pdbx_strand_id
1 'polypeptide(L)'
;MRTQLSGVLWIHSMPGPLQPHITWALARLSMPDGTKPGRDIWRATDQDATLCAEVPFTASADTIATLVDNLARWPRLYFELAQDPAVDDDGYAIDGMRYCHTPQLGTFAGQTDAAGNIVVNEDALRSIMARGGDIAGALDAAVGGPWDRVLEPMRMMTAGYAPEECFTTSTPAGSDSASGNSTAGNADLGGVAAANVLQLYPRRAAM
;
A
#
# COMPACT_ATOMS: atom_id res chain seq x y z
N MET A 1 28.14 0.38 11.49
CA MET A 1 27.44 -0.21 10.33
C MET A 1 26.49 0.86 9.82
N ARG A 2 26.63 1.28 8.57
CA ARG A 2 25.75 2.30 7.97
C ARG A 2 24.95 1.61 6.86
N THR A 3 23.95 0.83 7.26
CA THR A 3 23.03 0.27 6.28
C THR A 3 22.17 1.38 5.71
N GLN A 4 22.28 1.57 4.40
CA GLN A 4 21.39 2.42 3.63
C GLN A 4 20.32 1.54 2.98
N LEU A 5 19.07 1.80 3.36
CA LEU A 5 17.89 1.10 2.88
C LEU A 5 17.20 1.96 1.83
N SER A 6 16.65 1.34 0.80
CA SER A 6 15.84 1.97 -0.23
C SER A 6 14.36 1.63 -0.07
N GLY A 7 13.53 2.37 -0.79
CA GLY A 7 12.11 2.07 -0.89
C GLY A 7 11.33 3.22 -1.49
N VAL A 8 10.01 3.17 -1.30
CA VAL A 8 9.09 4.20 -1.75
C VAL A 8 8.12 4.57 -0.64
N LEU A 9 7.92 5.87 -0.44
CA LEU A 9 6.87 6.42 0.42
C LEU A 9 5.79 7.03 -0.47
N TRP A 10 4.55 6.59 -0.27
CA TRP A 10 3.36 7.18 -0.84
C TRP A 10 2.63 7.99 0.22
N ILE A 11 2.45 9.28 -0.04
CA ILE A 11 1.46 10.10 0.66
C ILE A 11 0.20 10.05 -0.19
N HIS A 12 -0.81 9.35 0.30
CA HIS A 12 -2.06 9.12 -0.42
C HIS A 12 -3.00 10.32 -0.33
N SER A 13 -3.09 10.93 0.85
CA SER A 13 -3.89 12.13 1.05
C SER A 13 -3.40 12.92 2.25
N MET A 14 -3.31 14.23 2.09
CA MET A 14 -3.15 15.19 3.17
C MET A 14 -3.80 16.54 2.84
N PRO A 15 -4.27 17.31 3.83
CA PRO A 15 -4.68 18.69 3.64
C PRO A 15 -3.53 19.60 3.18
N GLY A 16 -3.80 20.51 2.24
CA GLY A 16 -2.82 21.49 1.74
C GLY A 16 -1.99 22.24 2.81
N PRO A 17 -2.58 22.70 3.93
CA PRO A 17 -1.82 23.39 4.98
C PRO A 17 -0.72 22.55 5.66
N LEU A 18 -0.78 21.20 5.59
CA LEU A 18 0.27 20.34 6.14
C LEU A 18 1.49 20.24 5.23
N GLN A 19 1.38 20.63 3.96
CA GLN A 19 2.42 20.44 2.94
C GLN A 19 3.82 20.92 3.38
N PRO A 20 4.01 22.12 3.96
CA PRO A 20 5.33 22.55 4.39
C PRO A 20 5.92 21.68 5.50
N HIS A 21 5.10 21.25 6.46
CA HIS A 21 5.54 20.45 7.60
C HIS A 21 5.91 19.03 7.18
N ILE A 22 5.11 18.42 6.30
CA ILE A 22 5.43 17.11 5.75
C ILE A 22 6.69 17.20 4.89
N THR A 23 6.82 18.22 4.03
CA THR A 23 8.07 18.44 3.25
C THR A 23 9.31 18.52 4.14
N TRP A 24 9.22 19.20 5.30
CA TRP A 24 10.33 19.23 6.26
C TRP A 24 10.61 17.88 6.91
N ALA A 25 9.59 17.09 7.20
CA ALA A 25 9.78 15.72 7.70
C ALA A 25 10.51 14.86 6.65
N LEU A 26 10.11 14.99 5.37
CA LEU A 26 10.70 14.26 4.25
C LEU A 26 12.14 14.67 3.93
N ALA A 27 12.59 15.87 4.31
CA ALA A 27 13.96 16.35 4.05
C ALA A 27 15.06 15.47 4.69
N ARG A 28 14.69 14.58 5.62
CA ARG A 28 15.60 13.58 6.22
C ARG A 28 15.92 12.43 5.25
N LEU A 29 15.03 12.15 4.29
CA LEU A 29 15.25 11.18 3.23
C LEU A 29 16.23 11.72 2.19
N SER A 30 16.88 10.84 1.43
CA SER A 30 17.61 11.20 0.21
C SER A 30 16.98 10.49 -0.97
N MET A 31 16.71 11.21 -2.06
CA MET A 31 16.22 10.60 -3.30
C MET A 31 17.35 9.80 -3.98
N PRO A 32 17.05 8.83 -4.87
CA PRO A 32 18.07 8.04 -5.57
C PRO A 32 19.08 8.88 -6.39
N ASP A 33 18.69 10.07 -6.85
CA ASP A 33 19.55 11.01 -7.56
C ASP A 33 20.43 11.88 -6.64
N GLY A 34 20.38 11.64 -5.33
CA GLY A 34 21.13 12.39 -4.31
C GLY A 34 20.46 13.69 -3.85
N THR A 35 19.30 14.06 -4.41
CA THR A 35 18.56 15.25 -4.02
C THR A 35 17.69 15.02 -2.78
N LYS A 36 17.03 16.09 -2.31
CA LYS A 36 16.08 16.06 -1.19
C LYS A 36 14.66 16.26 -1.71
N PRO A 37 13.63 15.59 -1.14
CA PRO A 37 12.24 15.81 -1.52
C PRO A 37 11.84 17.29 -1.38
N GLY A 38 11.50 17.92 -2.49
CA GLY A 38 11.18 19.35 -2.57
C GLY A 38 9.67 19.66 -2.46
N ARG A 39 9.29 20.90 -2.83
CA ARG A 39 7.88 21.31 -2.90
C ARG A 39 7.17 20.87 -4.19
N ASP A 40 7.95 20.48 -5.18
CA ASP A 40 7.55 20.10 -6.53
C ASP A 40 7.06 18.65 -6.63
N ILE A 41 7.35 17.81 -5.63
CA ILE A 41 6.89 16.41 -5.56
C ILE A 41 5.37 16.29 -5.35
N TRP A 42 4.71 17.36 -4.89
CA TRP A 42 3.31 17.33 -4.50
C TRP A 42 2.39 17.54 -5.69
N ARG A 43 1.39 16.67 -5.82
CA ARG A 43 0.31 16.80 -6.80
C ARG A 43 -1.02 17.02 -6.09
N ALA A 44 -1.86 17.88 -6.67
CA ALA A 44 -3.23 18.02 -6.22
C ALA A 44 -4.05 16.80 -6.63
N THR A 45 -4.93 16.39 -5.74
CA THR A 45 -5.95 15.38 -6.00
C THR A 45 -7.25 16.07 -6.40
N ASP A 46 -8.04 15.43 -7.28
CA ASP A 46 -9.37 15.91 -7.68
C ASP A 46 -10.39 15.86 -6.52
N GLN A 47 -10.04 15.23 -5.40
CA GLN A 47 -10.86 15.12 -4.19
C GLN A 47 -10.41 16.11 -3.12
N ASP A 48 -11.32 17.00 -2.71
CA ASP A 48 -11.25 17.82 -1.50
C ASP A 48 -9.97 18.67 -1.32
N ALA A 49 -9.34 19.12 -2.42
CA ALA A 49 -8.11 19.92 -2.37
C ALA A 49 -7.01 19.28 -1.50
N THR A 50 -6.92 17.95 -1.53
CA THR A 50 -5.87 17.21 -0.85
C THR A 50 -4.64 17.09 -1.76
N LEU A 51 -3.52 16.71 -1.16
CA LEU A 51 -2.26 16.52 -1.87
C LEU A 51 -1.79 15.08 -1.72
N CYS A 52 -1.18 14.56 -2.79
CA CYS A 52 -0.52 13.27 -2.81
C CYS A 52 0.91 13.41 -3.34
N ALA A 53 1.77 12.43 -3.02
CA ALA A 53 3.12 12.33 -3.55
C ALA A 53 3.62 10.88 -3.55
N GLU A 54 4.50 10.57 -4.49
CA GLU A 54 5.32 9.36 -4.50
C GLU A 54 6.78 9.78 -4.33
N VAL A 55 7.45 9.20 -3.35
CA VAL A 55 8.79 9.62 -2.92
C VAL A 55 9.68 8.38 -2.83
N PRO A 56 10.37 8.00 -3.91
CA PRO A 56 11.44 7.02 -3.82
C PRO A 56 12.54 7.57 -2.90
N PHE A 57 13.06 6.75 -2.01
CA PHE A 57 14.00 7.21 -1.00
C PHE A 57 15.15 6.23 -0.77
N THR A 58 16.19 6.77 -0.14
CA THR A 58 17.22 6.04 0.57
C THR A 58 17.40 6.67 1.95
N ALA A 59 17.54 5.85 2.98
CA ALA A 59 17.65 6.27 4.38
C ALA A 59 18.25 5.18 5.27
N SER A 60 18.67 5.53 6.49
CA SER A 60 18.97 4.51 7.52
C SER A 60 17.68 3.96 8.14
N ALA A 61 17.74 2.77 8.74
CA ALA A 61 16.60 2.17 9.47
C ALA A 61 16.02 3.13 10.52
N ASP A 62 16.88 3.76 11.33
CA ASP A 62 16.47 4.73 12.35
C ASP A 62 15.74 5.94 11.75
N THR A 63 16.17 6.38 10.56
CA THR A 63 15.54 7.50 9.86
C THR A 63 14.15 7.10 9.37
N ILE A 64 13.98 5.89 8.84
CA ILE A 64 12.68 5.36 8.41
C ILE A 64 11.73 5.26 9.60
N ALA A 65 12.16 4.62 10.69
CA ALA A 65 11.35 4.47 11.90
C ALA A 65 10.93 5.83 12.48
N THR A 66 11.90 6.74 12.61
CA THR A 66 11.65 8.11 13.08
C THR A 66 10.72 8.86 12.13
N LEU A 67 10.83 8.66 10.81
CA LEU A 67 9.96 9.31 9.84
C LEU A 67 8.52 8.81 9.99
N VAL A 68 8.30 7.49 10.00
CA VAL A 68 6.98 6.87 10.15
C VAL A 68 6.29 7.37 11.42
N ASP A 69 7.00 7.39 12.56
CA ASP A 69 6.48 7.89 13.83
C ASP A 69 6.13 9.38 13.80
N ASN A 70 6.92 10.19 13.10
CA ASN A 70 6.62 11.61 12.95
C ASN A 70 5.44 11.84 12.01
N LEU A 71 5.35 11.10 10.91
CA LEU A 71 4.23 11.19 9.96
C LEU A 71 2.91 10.79 10.63
N ALA A 72 2.92 9.71 11.42
CA ALA A 72 1.75 9.19 12.12
C ALA A 72 1.12 10.15 13.16
N ARG A 73 1.82 11.23 13.53
CA ARG A 73 1.31 12.25 14.47
C ARG A 73 0.46 13.32 13.80
N TRP A 74 0.51 13.43 12.47
CA TRP A 74 -0.21 14.47 11.77
C TRP A 74 -1.66 14.07 11.51
N PRO A 75 -2.63 14.93 11.85
CA PRO A 75 -4.04 14.60 11.65
C PRO A 75 -4.36 14.55 10.16
N ARG A 76 -5.23 13.62 9.77
CA ARG A 76 -5.73 13.47 8.39
C ARG A 76 -4.63 13.15 7.35
N LEU A 77 -3.54 12.53 7.78
CA LEU A 77 -2.52 12.00 6.87
C LEU A 77 -2.80 10.53 6.57
N TYR A 78 -2.76 10.16 5.29
CA TYR A 78 -2.84 8.78 4.82
C TYR A 78 -1.57 8.47 4.05
N PHE A 79 -0.82 7.45 4.47
CA PHE A 79 0.42 7.09 3.81
C PHE A 79 0.72 5.61 3.86
N GLU A 80 1.53 5.17 2.90
CA GLU A 80 2.15 3.86 2.86
C GLU A 80 3.64 4.02 2.59
N LEU A 81 4.48 3.25 3.27
CA LEU A 81 5.90 3.15 2.99
C LEU A 81 6.24 1.68 2.74
N ALA A 82 6.87 1.39 1.61
CA ALA A 82 7.50 0.11 1.34
C ALA A 82 9.01 0.30 1.34
N GLN A 83 9.70 -0.48 2.16
CA GLN A 83 11.15 -0.58 2.24
C GLN A 83 11.56 -1.88 1.55
N ASP A 84 12.52 -1.79 0.64
CA ASP A 84 13.06 -2.94 -0.05
C ASP A 84 13.92 -3.80 0.91
N PRO A 85 14.00 -5.11 0.69
CA PRO A 85 15.01 -5.93 1.35
C PRO A 85 16.41 -5.45 0.96
N ALA A 86 17.36 -5.58 1.88
CA ALA A 86 18.73 -5.13 1.68
C ALA A 86 19.74 -6.15 2.21
N VAL A 87 21.02 -5.91 1.93
CA VAL A 87 22.13 -6.60 2.56
C VAL A 87 23.01 -5.54 3.20
N ASP A 88 23.37 -5.72 4.46
CA ASP A 88 24.24 -4.78 5.16
C ASP A 88 25.72 -4.93 4.77
N ASP A 89 26.55 -4.03 5.30
CA ASP A 89 27.99 -3.98 5.05
C ASP A 89 28.72 -5.29 5.44
N ASP A 90 28.16 -6.06 6.39
CA ASP A 90 28.73 -7.30 6.91
C ASP A 90 28.15 -8.55 6.21
N GLY A 91 27.26 -8.35 5.23
CA GLY A 91 26.68 -9.42 4.42
C GLY A 91 25.42 -10.06 5.00
N TYR A 92 24.82 -9.49 6.04
CA TYR A 92 23.56 -9.98 6.60
C TYR A 92 22.36 -9.46 5.81
N ALA A 93 21.42 -10.36 5.52
CA ALA A 93 20.17 -10.00 4.87
C ALA A 93 19.27 -9.22 5.85
N ILE A 94 18.65 -8.18 5.33
CA ILE A 94 17.65 -7.36 6.01
C ILE A 94 16.36 -7.52 5.24
N ASP A 95 15.32 -7.96 5.94
CA ASP A 95 14.00 -8.12 5.36
C ASP A 95 13.40 -6.77 4.95
N GLY A 96 12.51 -6.81 3.96
CA GLY A 96 11.72 -5.64 3.59
C GLY A 96 10.70 -5.31 4.68
N MET A 97 10.20 -4.08 4.66
CA MET A 97 9.20 -3.62 5.62
C MET A 97 8.12 -2.81 4.93
N ARG A 98 6.88 -3.00 5.35
CA ARG A 98 5.73 -2.23 4.89
C ARG A 98 5.07 -1.54 6.08
N TYR A 99 4.83 -0.24 5.93
CA TYR A 99 4.12 0.57 6.89
C TYR A 99 2.89 1.18 6.23
N CYS A 100 1.74 1.11 6.90
CA CYS A 100 0.52 1.75 6.44
C CYS A 100 -0.07 2.56 7.57
N HIS A 101 -0.48 3.79 7.29
CA HIS A 101 -1.08 4.64 8.31
C HIS A 101 -2.39 5.21 7.83
N THR A 102 -3.38 5.13 8.71
CA THR A 102 -4.65 5.87 8.57
C THR A 102 -4.94 6.56 9.90
N PRO A 103 -5.60 7.73 9.88
CA PRO A 103 -5.95 8.44 11.12
C PRO A 103 -6.82 7.60 12.08
N GLN A 104 -7.66 6.72 11.55
CA GLN A 104 -8.64 5.94 12.32
C GLN A 104 -8.04 4.65 12.89
N LEU A 105 -7.14 3.98 12.16
CA LEU A 105 -6.55 2.69 12.56
C LEU A 105 -5.15 2.83 13.16
N GLY A 106 -4.50 3.99 13.01
CA GLY A 106 -3.10 4.19 13.38
C GLY A 106 -2.15 3.56 12.36
N THR A 107 -0.96 3.17 12.80
CA THR A 107 0.10 2.62 11.95
C THR A 107 0.15 1.10 12.05
N PHE A 108 0.01 0.43 10.91
CA PHE A 108 0.42 -0.94 10.70
C PHE A 108 1.89 -1.00 10.27
N ALA A 109 2.61 -2.00 10.75
CA ALA A 109 3.95 -2.33 10.31
C ALA A 109 4.04 -3.86 10.12
N GLY A 110 4.52 -4.30 8.97
CA GLY A 110 4.67 -5.72 8.65
C GLY A 110 5.94 -5.98 7.85
N GLN A 111 6.64 -7.05 8.20
CA GLN A 111 7.77 -7.53 7.43
C GLN A 111 7.31 -8.02 6.05
N THR A 112 8.13 -7.83 5.04
CA THR A 112 7.87 -8.34 3.68
C THR A 112 8.96 -9.27 3.18
N ASP A 113 8.57 -10.24 2.38
CA ASP A 113 9.51 -11.02 1.58
C ASP A 113 10.06 -10.22 0.39
N ALA A 114 10.96 -10.82 -0.38
CA ALA A 114 11.56 -10.19 -1.56
C ALA A 114 10.55 -9.87 -2.69
N ALA A 115 9.34 -10.43 -2.64
CA ALA A 115 8.26 -10.14 -3.59
C ALA A 115 7.29 -9.06 -3.05
N GLY A 116 7.48 -8.57 -1.83
CA GLY A 116 6.61 -7.58 -1.20
C GLY A 116 5.36 -8.18 -0.53
N ASN A 117 5.33 -9.49 -0.28
CA ASN A 117 4.25 -10.13 0.48
C ASN A 117 4.44 -9.91 1.99
N ILE A 118 3.37 -9.63 2.74
CA ILE A 118 3.46 -9.58 4.21
C ILE A 118 3.78 -10.97 4.75
N VAL A 119 4.80 -11.05 5.60
CA VAL A 119 5.20 -12.27 6.31
C VAL A 119 4.64 -12.23 7.73
N VAL A 120 3.83 -13.23 8.08
CA VAL A 120 3.34 -13.43 9.45
C VAL A 120 4.12 -14.58 10.07
N ASN A 121 4.92 -14.27 11.09
CA ASN A 121 5.81 -15.24 11.73
C ASN A 121 5.04 -16.28 12.55
N GLU A 122 5.68 -17.44 12.76
CA GLU A 122 5.13 -18.56 13.53
C GLU A 122 4.61 -18.12 14.91
N ASP A 123 5.39 -17.32 15.65
CA ASP A 123 5.00 -16.86 16.98
C ASP A 123 3.74 -15.97 16.96
N ALA A 124 3.57 -15.16 15.91
CA ALA A 124 2.36 -14.37 15.74
C ALA A 124 1.14 -15.27 15.46
N LEU A 125 1.31 -16.30 14.62
CA LEU A 125 0.25 -17.29 14.36
C LEU A 125 -0.12 -18.06 15.63
N ARG A 126 0.87 -18.54 16.39
CA ARG A 126 0.66 -19.21 17.68
C ARG A 126 -0.06 -18.30 18.68
N SER A 127 0.32 -17.03 18.73
CA SER A 127 -0.33 -16.02 19.58
C SER A 127 -1.81 -15.82 19.20
N ILE A 128 -2.12 -15.68 17.91
CA ILE A 128 -3.49 -15.57 17.41
C ILE A 128 -4.31 -16.81 17.77
N MET A 129 -3.77 -18.01 17.54
CA MET A 129 -4.44 -19.27 17.87
C MET A 129 -4.67 -19.43 19.38
N ALA A 130 -3.70 -19.06 20.21
CA ALA A 130 -3.80 -19.15 21.66
C ALA A 130 -4.82 -18.17 22.25
N ARG A 131 -4.93 -16.96 21.66
CA ARG A 131 -5.94 -15.97 22.06
C ARG A 131 -7.37 -16.43 21.74
N GLY A 132 -7.54 -17.18 20.65
CA GLY A 132 -8.86 -17.66 20.19
C GLY A 132 -9.79 -16.52 19.74
N GLY A 133 -11.10 -16.81 19.68
CA GLY A 133 -12.11 -15.87 19.21
C GLY A 133 -12.21 -15.79 17.69
N ASP A 134 -12.29 -14.56 17.14
CA ASP A 134 -12.30 -14.34 15.69
C ASP A 134 -10.90 -14.46 15.10
N ILE A 135 -10.49 -15.69 14.79
CA ILE A 135 -9.20 -15.99 14.17
C ILE A 135 -9.10 -15.38 12.77
N ALA A 136 -10.18 -15.40 12.00
CA ALA A 136 -10.18 -14.88 10.63
C ALA A 136 -9.93 -13.37 10.62
N GLY A 137 -10.62 -12.60 11.48
CA GLY A 137 -10.39 -11.17 11.64
C GLY A 137 -9.00 -10.85 12.20
N ALA A 138 -8.48 -11.68 13.11
CA ALA A 138 -7.13 -11.51 13.64
C ALA A 138 -6.05 -11.73 12.56
N LEU A 139 -6.23 -12.72 11.68
CA LEU A 139 -5.34 -12.96 10.55
C LEU A 139 -5.43 -11.83 9.51
N ASP A 140 -6.63 -11.36 9.18
CA ASP A 140 -6.85 -10.22 8.28
C ASP A 140 -6.16 -8.95 8.81
N ALA A 141 -6.24 -8.69 10.11
CA ALA A 141 -5.52 -7.59 10.75
C ALA A 141 -4.00 -7.79 10.72
N ALA A 142 -3.50 -9.01 10.94
CA ALA A 142 -2.08 -9.33 10.93
C ALA A 142 -1.42 -9.11 9.57
N VAL A 143 -2.17 -9.26 8.48
CA VAL A 143 -1.69 -8.96 7.11
C VAL A 143 -1.96 -7.52 6.66
N GLY A 144 -2.52 -6.67 7.53
CA GLY A 144 -2.80 -5.27 7.23
C GLY A 144 -4.10 -5.02 6.46
N GLY A 145 -4.99 -6.01 6.35
CA GLY A 145 -6.25 -5.93 5.59
C GLY A 145 -7.14 -4.72 5.90
N PRO A 146 -7.35 -4.32 7.18
CA PRO A 146 -8.10 -3.11 7.52
C PRO A 146 -7.50 -1.83 6.93
N TRP A 147 -6.17 -1.70 6.90
CA TRP A 147 -5.49 -0.56 6.29
C TRP A 147 -5.60 -0.59 4.77
N ASP A 148 -5.43 -1.76 4.17
CA ASP A 148 -5.59 -1.94 2.72
C ASP A 148 -6.97 -1.50 2.26
N ARG A 149 -8.05 -1.87 2.95
CA ARG A 149 -9.40 -1.45 2.60
C ARG A 149 -9.61 0.07 2.62
N VAL A 150 -8.89 0.80 3.48
CA VAL A 150 -8.96 2.26 3.56
C VAL A 150 -8.08 2.93 2.51
N LEU A 151 -6.89 2.39 2.25
CA LEU A 151 -5.90 3.00 1.36
C LEU A 151 -6.12 2.63 -0.12
N GLU A 152 -6.72 1.48 -0.41
CA GLU A 152 -6.91 0.98 -1.78
C GLU A 152 -7.55 2.01 -2.72
N PRO A 153 -8.65 2.71 -2.34
CA PRO A 153 -9.24 3.73 -3.21
C PRO A 153 -8.29 4.90 -3.55
N MET A 154 -7.29 5.18 -2.70
CA MET A 154 -6.37 6.31 -2.85
C MET A 154 -5.11 5.96 -3.65
N ARG A 155 -4.78 4.67 -3.80
CA ARG A 155 -3.56 4.22 -4.50
C ARG A 155 -3.54 4.65 -5.96
N MET A 156 -4.64 4.51 -6.68
CA MET A 156 -4.74 4.86 -8.10
C MET A 156 -4.50 6.36 -8.34
N MET A 157 -5.10 7.20 -7.50
CA MET A 157 -4.92 8.64 -7.55
C MET A 157 -3.47 9.05 -7.28
N THR A 158 -2.82 8.37 -6.33
CA THR A 158 -1.41 8.59 -6.00
C THR A 158 -0.47 8.15 -7.13
N ALA A 159 -0.84 7.10 -7.87
CA ALA A 159 -0.15 6.67 -9.08
C ALA A 159 -0.41 7.58 -10.30
N GLY A 160 -1.35 8.53 -10.20
CA GLY A 160 -1.62 9.52 -11.25
C GLY A 160 -2.73 9.15 -12.23
N TYR A 161 -3.54 8.13 -11.91
CA TYR A 161 -4.74 7.78 -12.69
C TYR A 161 -5.96 8.59 -12.23
N ALA A 162 -6.84 8.94 -13.17
CA ALA A 162 -8.06 9.70 -12.89
C ALA A 162 -9.16 8.78 -12.31
N PRO A 163 -10.06 9.27 -11.44
CA PRO A 163 -11.12 8.45 -10.83
C PRO A 163 -12.06 7.77 -11.84
N GLU A 164 -12.33 8.40 -12.99
CA GLU A 164 -13.16 7.83 -14.06
C GLU A 164 -12.54 6.62 -14.75
N GLU A 165 -11.21 6.54 -14.80
CA GLU A 165 -10.48 5.38 -15.32
C GLU A 165 -10.62 4.15 -14.39
N CYS A 166 -11.07 4.37 -13.15
CA CYS A 166 -11.25 3.36 -12.11
C CYS A 166 -12.47 2.46 -12.34
N PHE A 167 -13.48 2.90 -13.11
CA PHE A 167 -14.76 2.20 -13.27
C PHE A 167 -15.06 1.73 -14.70
N THR A 168 -14.27 2.13 -15.70
CA THR A 168 -14.55 1.81 -17.11
C THR A 168 -13.69 0.66 -17.62
N THR A 169 -13.81 -0.50 -16.99
CA THR A 169 -13.56 -1.78 -17.67
C THR A 169 -14.82 -2.64 -17.69
N SER A 170 -15.97 -2.01 -17.92
CA SER A 170 -17.01 -2.71 -18.67
C SER A 170 -16.52 -2.84 -20.10
N THR A 171 -15.92 -3.99 -20.41
CA THR A 171 -15.84 -4.46 -21.80
C THR A 171 -17.24 -4.29 -22.39
N PRO A 172 -17.46 -3.50 -23.45
CA PRO A 172 -18.77 -3.51 -24.08
C PRO A 172 -18.96 -4.93 -24.61
N ALA A 173 -19.94 -5.63 -24.03
CA ALA A 173 -20.41 -6.89 -24.59
C ALA A 173 -20.75 -6.59 -26.05
N GLY A 174 -19.93 -7.11 -26.95
CA GLY A 174 -20.11 -6.99 -28.38
C GLY A 174 -21.51 -7.47 -28.72
N SER A 175 -22.23 -6.64 -29.48
CA SER A 175 -23.56 -6.88 -30.00
C SER A 175 -23.70 -8.28 -30.61
N ASP A 176 -24.74 -8.99 -30.17
CA ASP A 176 -25.22 -10.24 -30.76
C ASP A 176 -25.39 -10.15 -32.27
N SER A 177 -24.96 -11.21 -32.98
CA SER A 177 -25.55 -11.65 -34.26
C SER A 177 -25.20 -13.11 -34.56
N ALA A 178 -26.25 -13.94 -34.52
CA ALA A 178 -26.51 -15.14 -35.33
C ALA A 178 -26.00 -16.55 -34.90
N SER A 179 -26.98 -17.31 -34.37
CA SER A 179 -27.45 -18.64 -34.82
C SER A 179 -26.57 -19.90 -34.70
N GLY A 180 -27.01 -20.83 -33.85
CA GLY A 180 -26.62 -22.25 -33.89
C GLY A 180 -27.29 -23.06 -32.78
N ASN A 181 -28.28 -23.88 -33.15
CA ASN A 181 -29.10 -24.73 -32.28
C ASN A 181 -28.33 -26.00 -31.85
N SER A 182 -28.35 -26.40 -30.56
CA SER A 182 -28.33 -27.82 -30.14
C SER A 182 -28.58 -28.00 -28.63
N THR A 183 -29.04 -29.21 -28.31
CA THR A 183 -29.93 -29.59 -27.20
C THR A 183 -29.22 -30.13 -25.96
N ALA A 184 -29.84 -29.89 -24.79
CA ALA A 184 -29.84 -30.66 -23.52
C ALA A 184 -28.53 -30.92 -22.74
N GLY A 185 -28.56 -30.53 -21.46
CA GLY A 185 -27.68 -31.04 -20.41
C GLY A 185 -27.86 -30.30 -19.08
N ASN A 186 -28.71 -30.84 -18.20
CA ASN A 186 -28.94 -30.38 -16.82
C ASN A 186 -27.63 -30.35 -16.00
N ALA A 187 -27.38 -29.24 -15.27
CA ALA A 187 -26.72 -29.26 -13.97
C ALA A 187 -27.03 -27.95 -13.21
N ASP A 188 -27.88 -28.10 -12.20
CA ASP A 188 -28.01 -27.25 -11.03
C ASP A 188 -26.65 -27.05 -10.34
N LEU A 189 -26.23 -25.80 -10.11
CA LEU A 189 -25.46 -25.37 -8.95
C LEU A 189 -25.71 -23.88 -8.70
N GLY A 190 -26.30 -23.58 -7.54
CA GLY A 190 -26.55 -22.23 -7.04
C GLY A 190 -25.30 -21.35 -7.05
N GLY A 191 -25.39 -20.26 -7.81
CA GLY A 191 -24.40 -19.18 -7.80
C GLY A 191 -24.60 -18.28 -6.58
N VAL A 192 -23.98 -18.64 -5.47
CA VAL A 192 -23.57 -17.63 -4.48
C VAL A 192 -22.54 -16.76 -5.18
N ALA A 193 -22.91 -15.51 -5.46
CA ALA A 193 -22.00 -14.52 -6.04
C ALA A 193 -20.82 -14.32 -5.09
N ALA A 194 -19.77 -15.11 -5.29
CA ALA A 194 -18.52 -15.01 -4.57
C ALA A 194 -17.93 -13.63 -4.88
N ALA A 195 -17.62 -12.93 -3.78
CA ALA A 195 -17.11 -11.58 -3.71
C ALA A 195 -16.09 -11.26 -4.81
N ASN A 196 -16.23 -10.05 -5.36
CA ASN A 196 -15.23 -9.36 -6.17
C ASN A 196 -13.83 -9.61 -5.60
N VAL A 197 -13.06 -10.44 -6.31
CA VAL A 197 -11.61 -10.43 -6.23
C VAL A 197 -11.22 -9.04 -6.72
N LEU A 198 -10.97 -8.13 -5.77
CA LEU A 198 -10.22 -6.90 -6.06
C LEU A 198 -8.94 -7.36 -6.75
N GLN A 199 -8.84 -7.09 -8.06
CA GLN A 199 -7.57 -7.14 -8.76
C GLN A 199 -6.67 -6.13 -8.05
N LEU A 200 -5.92 -6.62 -7.08
CA LEU A 200 -4.77 -5.92 -6.52
C LEU A 200 -3.88 -5.61 -7.71
N TYR A 201 -3.85 -4.34 -8.10
CA TYR A 201 -2.94 -3.86 -9.12
C TYR A 201 -1.53 -4.36 -8.77
N PRO A 202 -0.72 -4.75 -9.77
CA PRO A 202 0.61 -5.27 -9.52
C PRO A 202 1.38 -4.20 -8.74
N ARG A 203 1.61 -4.48 -7.45
CA ARG A 203 2.51 -3.73 -6.59
C ARG A 203 3.83 -3.76 -7.33
N ARG A 204 4.24 -2.63 -7.91
CA ARG A 204 5.59 -2.51 -8.47
C ARG A 204 6.54 -2.72 -7.30
N ALA A 205 7.02 -3.94 -7.13
CA ALA A 205 8.35 -4.16 -6.62
C ALA A 205 9.25 -3.42 -7.62
N ALA A 206 9.82 -2.30 -7.16
CA ALA A 206 10.84 -1.62 -7.93
C ALA A 206 11.95 -2.64 -8.23
N MET A 207 12.14 -2.95 -9.51
CA MET A 207 13.36 -3.57 -10.03
C MET A 207 14.45 -2.51 -10.09
#